data_AF-A0A662W869-F1
#
_entry.id   AF-A0A662W869-F1
#
_cell.length_a   1.000
_cell.length_b   1.000
_cell.length_c   1.000
_cell.angle_alpha   90.00
_cell.angle_beta   90.00
_cell.angle_gamma   90.00
#
_symmetry.space_group_name_H-M   'P 1'
#
loop_
_entity.id
_entity.type
_entity.pdbx_description
1 polymer ?
#
loop_
_entity_poly.entity_id
_entity_poly.type
_entity_poly.pdbx_seq_one_letter_code
_entity_poly.pdbx_strand_id
1 'polypeptide(L)'
;VHTDCAIRKWNNHVSYCVEVGAPCIGCAEPGFPDRFSPFYKEIPGLPSVLGVDATKLGEGLIAATAAGIAIHAAKRLASKERYEREEEEK
;
A
#
# COMPACT_ATOMS: atom_id res chain seq x y z
N VAL A 1 -15.16 -14.79 0.92
CA VAL A 1 -16.58 -14.47 1.15
C VAL A 1 -17.28 -14.41 -0.18
N HIS A 2 -17.86 -15.52 -0.59
CA HIS A 2 -18.65 -15.62 -1.80
C HIS A 2 -20.10 -15.24 -1.50
N THR A 3 -20.46 -13.98 -1.77
CA THR A 3 -21.80 -13.44 -1.54
C THR A 3 -22.05 -12.29 -2.50
N ASP A 4 -23.33 -11.97 -2.71
CA ASP A 4 -23.79 -10.88 -3.55
C ASP A 4 -24.15 -9.61 -2.76
N CYS A 5 -23.84 -9.53 -1.45
CA CYS A 5 -24.15 -8.39 -0.59
C CYS A 5 -23.77 -7.02 -1.19
N ALA A 6 -22.61 -6.91 -1.85
CA ALA A 6 -22.16 -5.66 -2.47
C ALA A 6 -22.92 -5.31 -3.77
N ILE A 7 -23.62 -6.28 -4.36
CA ILE A 7 -24.39 -6.14 -5.60
C ILE A 7 -25.87 -5.95 -5.29
N ARG A 8 -26.52 -6.94 -4.64
CA ARG A 8 -27.96 -6.88 -4.32
C ARG A 8 -28.29 -5.96 -3.15
N LYS A 9 -27.32 -5.74 -2.24
CA LYS A 9 -27.52 -5.06 -0.96
C LYS A 9 -28.65 -5.69 -0.10
N TRP A 10 -28.92 -5.08 1.05
CA TRP A 10 -29.98 -5.44 1.99
C TRP A 10 -31.09 -4.39 1.98
N ASN A 11 -32.27 -4.79 2.46
CA ASN A 11 -33.42 -3.91 2.66
C ASN A 11 -33.86 -3.19 1.38
N ASN A 12 -34.21 -3.94 0.33
CA ASN A 12 -34.62 -3.39 -0.97
C ASN A 12 -33.55 -2.47 -1.60
N HIS A 13 -32.34 -3.01 -1.76
CA HIS A 13 -31.20 -2.32 -2.36
C HIS A 13 -30.71 -1.08 -1.61
N VAL A 14 -31.07 -0.90 -0.33
CA VAL A 14 -30.70 0.30 0.44
C VAL A 14 -29.22 0.31 0.79
N SER A 15 -28.71 -0.74 1.46
CA SER A 15 -27.29 -0.75 1.85
C SER A 15 -26.77 -2.14 2.23
N TYR A 16 -25.47 -2.25 2.53
CA TYR A 16 -24.84 -3.43 3.10
C TYR A 16 -23.75 -3.04 4.09
N CYS A 17 -23.16 -4.00 4.80
CA CYS A 17 -22.24 -3.75 5.93
C CYS A 17 -21.14 -2.73 5.62
N VAL A 18 -20.43 -2.89 4.49
CA VAL A 18 -19.28 -2.04 4.16
C VAL A 18 -19.72 -0.62 3.81
N GLU A 19 -20.91 -0.43 3.23
CA GLU A 19 -21.47 0.90 2.95
C GLU A 19 -21.82 1.69 4.22
N VAL A 20 -22.13 1.00 5.31
CA VAL A 20 -22.39 1.63 6.63
C VAL A 20 -21.14 1.66 7.52
N GLY A 21 -19.96 1.39 6.95
CA GLY A 21 -18.68 1.44 7.67
C GLY A 21 -18.40 0.23 8.57
N ALA A 22 -19.22 -0.81 8.52
CA ALA A 22 -18.96 -2.06 9.23
C ALA A 22 -18.14 -3.03 8.35
N PRO A 23 -17.16 -3.76 8.90
CA PRO A 23 -16.41 -4.73 8.13
C PRO A 23 -17.31 -5.89 7.66
N CYS A 24 -16.95 -6.49 6.52
CA CYS A 24 -17.51 -7.79 6.17
C CYS A 24 -16.96 -8.84 7.16
N ILE A 25 -17.86 -9.47 7.93
CA ILE A 25 -17.47 -10.46 8.95
C ILE A 25 -17.45 -11.90 8.40
N GLY A 26 -17.69 -12.10 7.11
CA GLY A 26 -17.67 -13.43 6.48
C GLY A 26 -18.83 -14.35 6.89
N CYS A 27 -19.98 -13.80 7.29
CA CYS A 27 -21.12 -14.56 7.84
C CYS A 27 -21.68 -15.65 6.91
N ALA A 28 -21.45 -15.55 5.60
CA ALA A 28 -21.91 -16.53 4.62
C ALA A 28 -20.90 -17.66 4.35
N GLU A 29 -19.73 -17.66 5.01
CA GLU A 29 -18.69 -18.66 4.74
C GLU A 29 -18.60 -19.79 5.76
N PRO A 30 -18.18 -21.00 5.34
CA PRO A 30 -17.96 -22.11 6.25
C PRO A 30 -16.94 -21.78 7.36
N GLY A 31 -17.29 -22.15 8.59
CA GLY A 31 -16.46 -21.94 9.78
C GLY A 31 -16.51 -20.51 10.34
N PHE A 32 -17.47 -19.69 9.91
CA PHE A 32 -17.91 -18.54 10.70
C PHE A 32 -18.56 -19.02 12.02
N PRO A 33 -18.34 -18.33 13.16
CA PRO A 33 -17.54 -17.11 13.32
C PRO A 33 -16.04 -17.35 13.50
N ASP A 34 -15.63 -18.54 13.93
CA ASP A 34 -14.28 -18.78 14.47
C ASP A 34 -13.15 -18.44 13.49
N ARG A 35 -13.28 -18.84 12.22
CA ARG A 35 -12.26 -18.61 11.17
C ARG A 35 -12.12 -17.14 10.75
N PHE A 36 -13.12 -16.32 11.04
CA PHE A 36 -13.18 -14.91 10.63
C PHE A 36 -13.02 -13.96 11.83
N SER A 37 -12.91 -14.52 13.04
CA SER A 37 -12.62 -13.76 14.25
C SER A 37 -11.11 -13.59 14.43
N PRO A 38 -10.65 -12.47 15.03
CA PRO A 38 -11.42 -11.29 15.43
C PRO A 38 -11.77 -10.37 14.23
N PHE A 39 -13.02 -9.90 14.18
CA PHE A 39 -13.60 -9.21 13.01
C PHE A 39 -12.98 -7.85 12.63
N TYR A 40 -12.24 -7.23 13.55
CA TYR A 40 -11.67 -5.89 13.38
C TYR A 40 -10.14 -5.91 13.23
N LYS A 41 -9.52 -7.10 13.10
CA LYS A 41 -8.12 -7.18 12.71
C LYS A 41 -7.99 -7.18 11.19
N GLU A 42 -6.89 -6.65 10.71
CA GLU A 42 -6.51 -6.76 9.31
C GLU A 42 -6.49 -8.23 8.89
N ILE A 43 -7.13 -8.53 7.76
CA ILE A 43 -7.15 -9.88 7.21
C ILE A 43 -5.72 -10.20 6.73
N PRO A 44 -5.09 -11.29 7.18
CA PRO A 44 -3.79 -11.71 6.68
C PRO A 44 -3.95 -12.19 5.24
N GLY A 45 -3.77 -11.31 4.26
CA GLY A 45 -4.11 -11.70 2.89
C GLY A 45 -3.88 -10.69 1.78
N LEU A 46 -3.18 -9.57 1.99
CA LEU A 46 -2.62 -8.89 0.82
C LEU A 46 -1.53 -9.81 0.25
N PRO A 47 -1.53 -10.13 -1.06
CA PRO A 47 -0.50 -10.98 -1.65
C PRO A 47 0.87 -10.41 -1.32
N SER A 48 1.67 -11.15 -0.54
CA SER A 48 3.07 -10.79 -0.32
C SER A 48 3.82 -11.01 -1.62
N VAL A 49 4.33 -9.92 -2.22
CA VAL A 49 5.19 -10.04 -3.40
C VAL A 49 6.55 -10.56 -2.90
N LEU A 50 6.97 -11.73 -3.38
CA LEU A 50 8.24 -12.36 -3.00
C LEU A 50 8.39 -12.68 -1.49
N GLY A 51 7.28 -12.82 -0.77
CA GLY A 51 7.29 -13.03 0.69
C GLY A 51 7.60 -11.78 1.51
N VAL A 52 7.62 -10.60 0.88
CA VAL A 52 7.76 -9.31 1.55
C VAL A 52 6.38 -8.69 1.74
N ASP A 53 6.09 -8.21 2.94
CA ASP A 53 4.86 -7.47 3.21
C ASP A 53 4.88 -6.09 2.51
N ALA A 54 3.69 -5.57 2.21
CA ALA A 54 3.54 -4.33 1.47
C ALA A 54 4.21 -3.13 2.18
N THR A 55 4.21 -3.13 3.51
CA THR A 55 4.82 -2.07 4.32
C THR A 55 6.34 -2.05 4.14
N LYS A 56 7.00 -3.21 4.26
CA LYS A 56 8.45 -3.34 4.05
C LYS A 56 8.87 -3.01 2.64
N LEU A 57 8.10 -3.43 1.64
CA LEU A 57 8.37 -3.06 0.26
C LEU A 57 8.27 -1.53 0.05
N GLY A 58 7.21 -0.92 0.60
CA GLY A 58 7.01 0.54 0.55
C GLY A 58 8.16 1.31 1.21
N GLU A 59 8.59 0.89 2.41
CA GLU A 59 9.75 1.47 3.11
C GLU A 59 11.02 1.41 2.26
N GLY A 60 11.32 0.25 1.65
CA GLY A 60 12.50 0.06 0.82
C GLY A 60 12.50 0.96 -0.42
N LEU A 61 11.36 1.09 -1.10
CA LEU A 61 11.21 1.95 -2.28
C LEU A 61 11.41 3.43 -1.95
N ILE A 62 10.84 3.89 -0.82
CA ILE A 62 11.00 5.27 -0.36
C ILE A 62 12.48 5.56 -0.06
N ALA A 63 13.16 4.66 0.65
CA ALA A 63 14.57 4.81 1.00
C ALA A 63 15.45 4.87 -0.27
N ALA A 64 15.24 3.97 -1.22
CA ALA A 64 16.00 3.93 -2.47
C ALA A 64 15.78 5.21 -3.30
N THR A 65 14.54 5.69 -3.38
CA THR A 65 14.19 6.91 -4.10
C THR A 65 14.87 8.14 -3.47
N ALA A 66 14.80 8.27 -2.14
CA ALA A 66 15.44 9.36 -1.41
C ALA A 66 16.96 9.37 -1.63
N ALA A 67 17.62 8.20 -1.56
CA ALA A 67 19.04 8.07 -1.85
C ALA A 67 19.38 8.46 -3.29
N GLY A 68 18.59 8.01 -4.27
CA GLY A 68 18.76 8.37 -5.68
C GLY A 68 18.68 9.88 -5.91
N ILE A 69 17.68 10.55 -5.30
CA ILE A 69 17.53 12.00 -5.37
C ILE A 69 18.74 12.71 -4.75
N ALA A 70 19.18 12.29 -3.57
CA ALA A 70 20.33 12.90 -2.89
C ALA A 70 21.62 12.77 -3.70
N ILE A 71 21.88 11.58 -4.25
CA ILE A 71 23.06 11.33 -5.11
C ILE A 71 22.99 12.18 -6.39
N HIS A 72 21.82 12.26 -7.02
CA HIS A 72 21.64 13.06 -8.23
C HIS A 72 21.88 14.56 -7.96
N ALA A 73 21.35 15.08 -6.86
CA ALA A 73 21.56 16.47 -6.45
C ALA A 73 23.04 16.77 -6.14
N ALA A 74 23.71 15.91 -5.37
CA ALA A 74 25.13 16.08 -5.06
C ALA A 74 26.02 16.05 -6.31
N LYS A 75 25.77 15.12 -7.24
CA LYS A 75 26.50 15.08 -8.53
C LYS A 75 26.28 16.34 -9.34
N ARG A 76 25.05 16.88 -9.37
CA ARG A 76 24.74 18.11 -10.12
C ARG A 76 25.48 19.32 -9.56
N LEU A 77 25.56 19.45 -8.24
CA LEU A 77 26.31 20.53 -7.59
C LEU A 77 27.81 20.41 -7.88
N ALA A 78 28.38 19.21 -7.68
CA ALA A 78 29.79 18.97 -7.96
C ALA A 78 30.17 19.18 -9.44
N SER A 79 29.33 18.76 -10.40
CA SER A 79 29.58 18.98 -11.82
C SER A 79 29.50 20.45 -12.21
N LYS A 80 28.58 21.22 -11.60
CA LYS A 80 28.45 22.65 -11.85
C LYS A 80 29.70 23.39 -11.37
N GLU A 81 30.17 23.11 -10.15
CA GLU A 81 31.41 23.68 -9.62
C GLU A 81 32.63 23.32 -10.49
N ARG A 82 32.69 22.10 -11.04
CA ARG A 82 33.77 21.71 -11.96
C ARG A 82 33.73 22.48 -13.27
N TYR A 83 32.55 22.67 -13.86
CA TYR A 83 32.37 23.44 -15.09
C TYR A 83 32.76 24.91 -14.88
N GLU A 84 32.32 25.54 -13.80
CA GLU A 84 32.64 26.94 -13.48
C GLU A 84 34.14 27.15 -13.26
N ARG A 85 34.83 26.21 -12.59
CA ARG A 85 36.29 26.25 -12.41
C ARG A 85 37.06 26.07 -13.72
N GLU A 86 36.63 25.16 -14.59
CA GLU A 86 37.23 24.96 -15.92
C GLU A 86 37.05 26.18 -16.83
N GLU A 87 35.97 26.95 -16.63
CA GLU A 87 35.72 28.20 -17.36
C GLU A 87 36.58 29.36 -16.83
N GLU A 88 36.82 29.45 -15.53
CA GLU A 88 37.73 30.47 -14.93
C GLU A 88 39.22 30.23 -15.25
N GLU A 89 39.65 28.98 -15.45
CA GLU A 89 41.05 28.64 -15.77
C GLU A 89 41.44 28.90 -17.24
N LYS A 90 40.49 29.29 -18.10
CA LYS A 90 40.65 29.41 -19.56
C LYS A 90 40.81 30.85 -20.04
#